data_AF-A0A7X2H4P0-F1
#
_entry.id   AF-A0A7X2H4P0-F1
#
_cell.length_a   1.000
_cell.length_b   1.000
_cell.length_c   1.000
_cell.angle_alpha   90.00
_cell.angle_beta   90.00
_cell.angle_gamma   90.00
#
_symmetry.space_group_name_H-M   'P 1'
#
loop_
_entity.id
_entity.type
_entity.pdbx_description
1 polymer ?
#
loop_
_entity_poly.entity_id
_entity_poly.type
_entity_poly.pdbx_seq_one_letter_code
_entity_poly.pdbx_strand_id
1 'polypeptide(L)' 'MKKILSRIAMMLLLFIFVAIVVCFYLNQFMYAYGLILVLFIVFAGIGQLSKLKNDEYMYHKLSRTDEYEDYTR' A
#
# COMPACT_ATOMS: atom_id res chain seq x y z
N MET A 1 9.11 2.40 15.25
CA MET A 1 7.79 1.79 15.02
C MET A 1 7.56 1.26 13.59
N LYS A 2 7.98 1.96 12.51
CA LYS A 2 7.80 1.52 11.11
C LYS A 2 8.25 0.06 10.82
N LYS A 3 9.36 -0.38 11.43
CA LYS A 3 9.90 -1.75 11.25
C LYS A 3 9.00 -2.86 11.83
N ILE A 4 8.29 -2.57 12.93
CA ILE A 4 7.39 -3.54 13.59
C ILE A 4 6.10 -3.66 12.78
N LEU A 5 5.55 -2.51 12.34
CA LEU A 5 4.37 -2.48 11.48
C LEU A 5 4.60 -3.23 10.16
N SER A 6 5.78 -3.04 9.54
CA SER A 6 6.16 -3.76 8.32
C SER A 6 6.29 -5.26 8.54
N ARG A 7 6.82 -5.72 9.68
CA ARG A 7 6.89 -7.16 10.02
C ARG A 7 5.51 -7.78 10.23
N ILE A 8 4.61 -7.06 10.92
CA ILE A 8 3.23 -7.52 11.13
C ILE A 8 2.50 -7.62 9.79
N ALA A 9 2.65 -6.62 8.92
CA ALA A 9 2.06 -6.64 7.58
C ALA A 9 2.58 -7.82 6.74
N MET A 10 3.88 -8.11 6.80
CA MET A 10 4.48 -9.26 6.12
C MET A 10 3.94 -10.60 6.65
N MET A 11 3.83 -10.76 7.98
CA MET A 11 3.25 -11.97 8.56
C MET A 11 1.78 -12.15 8.20
N LEU A 12 0.99 -11.07 8.22
CA LEU A 12 -0.42 -11.09 7.82
C LEU A 12 -0.56 -11.49 6.35
N LEU A 13 0.30 -10.96 5.48
CA LEU A 13 0.28 -11.27 4.07
C LEU A 13 0.59 -12.74 3.80
N LEU A 14 1.59 -13.29 4.49
CA LEU A 14 1.93 -14.71 4.41
C LEU A 14 0.77 -15.59 4.92
N PHE A 15 0.13 -15.19 6.02
CA PHE A 15 -1.05 -15.87 6.55
C PHE A 15 -2.22 -15.88 5.57
N ILE A 16 -2.51 -14.75 4.91
CA ILE A 16 -3.57 -14.69 3.88
C ILE A 16 -3.23 -15.60 2.70
N PHE A 17 -1.96 -15.65 2.30
CA PHE A 17 -1.52 -16.53 1.21
C PHE A 17 -1.75 -18.00 1.55
N VAL A 18 -1.39 -18.42 2.77
CA VAL A 18 -1.67 -19.79 3.26
C VAL A 18 -3.16 -20.05 3.33
N ALA A 19 -3.96 -19.09 3.83
CA ALA A 19 -5.41 -19.22 3.91
C ALA A 19 -6.05 -19.42 2.53
N ILE A 20 -5.59 -18.69 1.50
CA ILE A 20 -6.06 -18.88 0.12
C ILE A 20 -5.78 -20.30 -0.36
N VAL A 21 -4.55 -20.81 -0.16
CA VAL A 21 -4.18 -22.18 -0.55
C VAL A 21 -5.04 -23.22 0.18
N VAL A 22 -5.29 -23.03 1.48
CA VAL A 22 -6.17 -23.91 2.27
C VAL A 22 -7.61 -23.86 1.77
N CYS A 23 -8.14 -22.67 1.44
CA CYS A 23 -9.48 -22.53 0.85
C CYS A 23 -9.60 -23.25 -0.50
N PHE A 24 -8.55 -23.21 -1.34
CA PHE A 24 -8.50 -23.99 -2.58
C PHE A 24 -8.48 -25.50 -2.30
N TYR A 25 -7.71 -25.95 -1.31
CA TYR A 25 -7.65 -27.37 -0.92
C TYR A 25 -9.01 -27.91 -0.42
N LEU A 26 -9.79 -27.07 0.26
CA LEU A 26 -11.12 -27.41 0.75
C LEU A 26 -12.24 -27.21 -0.29
N ASN A 27 -11.90 -26.91 -1.55
CA ASN A 27 -12.85 -26.59 -2.63
C ASN A 27 -13.77 -25.38 -2.32
N GLN A 28 -13.35 -24.52 -1.40
CA GLN A 28 -14.07 -23.32 -0.96
C GLN A 28 -13.74 -22.13 -1.87
N PHE A 29 -14.02 -22.28 -3.16
CA PHE A 29 -13.60 -21.33 -4.20
C PHE A 29 -14.12 -19.91 -3.98
N MET A 30 -15.37 -19.76 -3.55
CA MET A 30 -15.96 -18.44 -3.28
C MET A 30 -15.17 -17.66 -2.22
N TYR A 31 -14.75 -18.33 -1.15
CA TYR A 31 -13.94 -17.73 -0.09
C TYR A 31 -12.51 -17.41 -0.57
N ALA A 32 -11.91 -18.30 -1.37
CA ALA A 32 -10.59 -18.06 -1.97
C ALA A 32 -10.60 -16.81 -2.87
N TYR A 33 -11.57 -16.69 -3.78
CA TYR A 33 -11.71 -15.51 -4.64
C TYR A 33 -12.02 -14.24 -3.84
N GLY A 34 -12.81 -14.35 -2.77
CA GLY A 34 -13.06 -13.23 -1.85
C GLY A 34 -11.78 -12.72 -1.19
N LEU A 35 -10.92 -13.62 -0.69
CA LEU A 35 -9.63 -13.27 -0.09
C LEU A 35 -8.68 -12.63 -1.10
N ILE A 36 -8.67 -13.10 -2.35
CA ILE A 36 -7.87 -12.50 -3.43
C ILE A 36 -8.34 -11.06 -3.71
N LEU A 37 -9.66 -10.81 -3.75
CA LEU A 37 -10.23 -9.48 -3.98
C LEU A 37 -9.85 -8.51 -2.85
N VAL A 38 -9.95 -8.95 -1.60
CA VAL A 38 -9.49 -8.17 -0.44
C VAL A 38 -8.01 -7.79 -0.58
N LEU A 39 -7.17 -8.73 -1.01
CA LEU A 39 -5.75 -8.48 -1.26
C LEU A 39 -5.55 -7.35 -2.29
N PHE A 40 -6.32 -7.40 -3.38
CA PHE A 40 -6.30 -6.38 -4.43
C PHE A 40 -6.67 -4.99 -3.91
N ILE A 41 -7.74 -4.89 -3.10
CA ILE A 41 -8.18 -3.61 -2.52
C ILE A 41 -7.10 -3.04 -1.60
N VAL A 42 -6.50 -3.88 -0.75
CA VAL A 42 -5.44 -3.45 0.17
C VAL A 42 -4.24 -2.93 -0.59
N PHE A 43 -3.78 -3.65 -1.62
CA PHE A 43 -2.65 -3.21 -2.45
C PHE A 43 -2.95 -1.95 -3.24
N ALA A 44 -4.14 -1.84 -3.83
CA ALA A 44 -4.57 -0.64 -4.53
C ALA A 44 -4.62 0.57 -3.58
N GLY A 45 -5.16 0.39 -2.37
CA GLY A 45 -5.22 1.44 -1.35
C GLY A 45 -3.83 1.92 -0.92
N ILE A 46 -2.89 0.99 -0.68
CA ILE A 46 -1.50 1.35 -0.34
C ILE A 46 -0.81 2.09 -1.49
N GLY A 47 -1.03 1.66 -2.73
CA GLY A 47 -0.50 2.33 -3.93
C GLY A 47 -1.00 3.76 -4.07
N GLN A 48 -2.31 3.98 -3.89
CA GLN A 48 -2.91 5.31 -3.97
C GLN A 48 -2.44 6.22 -2.82
N LEU A 49 -2.37 5.72 -1.59
CA LEU A 49 -1.85 6.48 -0.44
C LEU A 49 -0.38 6.87 -0.63
N SER A 50 0.41 6.01 -1.25
CA SER A 50 1.82 6.28 -1.54
C SER A 50 1.99 7.36 -2.62
N LYS A 51 1.12 7.36 -3.64
CA LYS A 51 1.06 8.45 -4.63
C LYS A 51 0.66 9.78 -4.01
N LEU A 52 -0.39 9.79 -3.18
CA LEU A 52 -0.89 11.02 -2.54
C LEU A 52 0.21 11.71 -1.72
N LYS A 53 0.95 10.93 -0.93
CA LYS A 53 2.10 11.44 -0.16
C LYS A 53 3.24 11.97 -1.02
N ASN A 54 3.46 11.36 -2.19
CA ASN A 54 4.49 11.80 -3.11
C ASN A 54 4.10 13.12 -3.79
N ASP A 55 2.83 13.26 -4.19
CA ASP A 55 2.33 14.48 -4.83
C ASP A 55 2.36 15.67 -3.86
N GLU A 56 1.98 15.46 -2.60
CA GLU A 56 2.10 16.46 -1.52
C GLU A 56 3.56 16.88 -1.30
N TYR A 57 4.49 15.91 -1.25
CA TYR A 57 5.92 16.19 -1.14
C TYR A 57 6.44 16.99 -2.34
N MET A 58 6.01 16.65 -3.55
CA MET A 58 6.42 17.34 -4.78
C MET A 58 5.90 18.78 -4.82
N TYR A 59 4.65 18.99 -4.41
CA TYR A 59 4.04 20.32 -4.31
C TYR A 59 4.80 21.24 -3.34
N HIS A 60 5.11 20.74 -2.14
CA HIS A 60 5.90 21.49 -1.15
C HIS A 60 7.34 21.77 -1.58
N LYS A 61 7.93 20.88 -2.39
CA LYS A 61 9.28 21.07 -2.93
C LYS A 61 9.29 22.13 -4.03
N LEU A 62 8.27 22.13 -4.89
CA LEU A 62 8.14 23.09 -5.98
C LEU A 62 7.90 24.50 -5.42
N SER A 63 6.99 24.64 -4.46
CA SER A 63 6.69 25.94 -3.84
C SER A 63 7.91 26.60 -3.18
N ARG A 64 8.81 25.81 -2.58
CA ARG A 64 10.07 26.31 -1.99
C ARG A 64 11.11 26.72 -3.03
N THR A 65 11.06 26.12 -4.23
CA THR A 65 11.99 26.45 -5.32
C THR A 65 11.56 27.77 -5.95
N ASP A 66 10.26 27.95 -6.17
CA ASP A 66 9.68 29.20 -6.67
C ASP A 66 9.98 30.38 -5.73
N GLU A 67 9.86 30.19 -4.41
CA GLU A 67 10.23 31.21 -3.42
C GLU A 67 11.72 31.61 -3.53
N TYR A 68 12.62 30.65 -3.70
CA TYR A 68 14.07 30.92 -3.77
C TYR A 68 14.47 31.65 -5.06
N GLU A 69 13.82 31.35 -6.18
CA GLU A 69 14.04 32.06 -7.45
C GLU A 69 13.51 33.50 -7.40
N ASP A 70 12.43 33.77 -6.67
CA ASP A 70 11.88 35.13 -6.50
C ASP A 70 12.78 36.01 -5.60
N TYR A 71 13.45 35.43 -4.59
CA TYR A 71 14.41 36.17 -3.75
C TYR A 71 15.75 36.48 -4.43
N THR A 72 16.10 35.76 -5.51
CA THR A 72 17.40 35.88 -6.19
C THR A 72 17.35 36.68 -7.49
N ARG A 73 16.18 37.21 -7.86
CA ARG A 73 15.95 38.00 -9.07
C ARG A 73 15.97 39.51 -8.85
#